data_AF-A0A661W3F5-F1
#
_entry.id   AF-A0A661W3F5-F1
#
_cell.length_a   1.000
_cell.length_b   1.000
_cell.length_c   1.000
_cell.angle_alpha   90.00
_cell.angle_beta   90.00
_cell.angle_gamma   90.00
#
_symmetry.space_group_name_H-M   'P 1'
#
loop_
_entity.id
_entity.type
_entity.pdbx_description
1 polymer ?
#
loop_
_entity_poly.entity_id
_entity_poly.type
_entity_poly.pdbx_seq_one_letter_code
_entity_poly.pdbx_strand_id
1 'polypeptide(L)'
;MPGRKKRNSEKSWLAILREIKKEKGEAAAWLYATALRGPDGYGIPWCVKAIFTGPLRGYKGFILAVADTSAYHWCIKCPDSVLKAFRFLMQRRDEHYLRHLISVWHVLEPGVARVLMQVLEAKRCGKTLGLSDLSTEYTRAVAKWLGRTNALPEENKDE
;
A
#
# COMPACT_ATOMS: atom_id res chain seq x y z
N MET A 1 -11.08 -22.92 -22.62
CA MET A 1 -10.17 -21.75 -22.68
C MET A 1 -9.67 -21.45 -21.28
N PRO A 2 -8.36 -21.39 -21.01
CA PRO A 2 -7.88 -20.94 -19.71
C PRO A 2 -8.35 -19.49 -19.49
N GLY A 3 -9.10 -19.24 -18.42
CA GLY A 3 -9.64 -17.92 -18.11
C GLY A 3 -8.53 -16.89 -17.91
N ARG A 4 -8.77 -15.64 -18.33
CA ARG A 4 -7.84 -14.52 -18.12
C ARG A 4 -7.45 -14.41 -16.65
N LYS A 5 -6.13 -14.38 -16.36
CA LYS A 5 -5.61 -14.12 -15.00
C LYS A 5 -6.05 -12.72 -14.55
N LYS A 6 -6.64 -12.64 -13.35
CA LYS A 6 -7.07 -11.37 -12.75
C LYS A 6 -5.86 -10.56 -12.30
N ARG A 7 -5.88 -9.25 -12.55
CA ARG A 7 -4.92 -8.31 -11.98
C ARG A 7 -5.16 -8.12 -10.49
N ASN A 8 -4.16 -7.65 -9.74
CA ASN A 8 -4.30 -7.37 -8.30
C ASN A 8 -5.42 -6.36 -8.02
N SER A 9 -5.59 -5.38 -8.91
CA SER A 9 -6.76 -4.49 -8.89
C SER A 9 -8.11 -5.21 -8.98
N GLU A 10 -8.19 -6.35 -9.64
CA GLU A 10 -9.42 -7.12 -9.86
C GLU A 10 -9.63 -8.23 -8.82
N LYS A 11 -8.65 -8.46 -7.94
CA LYS A 11 -8.71 -9.47 -6.88
C LYS A 11 -9.40 -8.91 -5.64
N SER A 12 -10.00 -9.82 -4.86
CA SER A 12 -10.37 -9.50 -3.49
C SER A 12 -9.13 -9.52 -2.61
N TRP A 13 -9.18 -8.79 -1.49
CA TRP A 13 -8.14 -8.86 -0.46
C TRP A 13 -7.87 -10.29 0.00
N LEU A 14 -8.89 -11.15 0.07
CA LEU A 14 -8.76 -12.55 0.47
C LEU A 14 -7.99 -13.38 -0.56
N ALA A 15 -8.17 -13.09 -1.85
CA ALA A 15 -7.40 -13.76 -2.91
C ALA A 15 -5.91 -13.36 -2.82
N ILE A 16 -5.63 -12.07 -2.62
CA ILE A 16 -4.26 -11.57 -2.41
C ILE A 16 -3.64 -12.20 -1.15
N LEU A 17 -4.37 -12.25 -0.03
CA LEU A 17 -3.90 -12.90 1.20
C LEU A 17 -3.53 -14.37 0.98
N ARG A 18 -4.36 -15.12 0.23
CA ARG A 18 -4.09 -16.54 -0.10
C ARG A 18 -2.85 -16.70 -0.96
N GLU A 19 -2.62 -15.82 -1.92
CA GLU A 19 -1.37 -15.82 -2.71
C GLU A 19 -0.15 -15.58 -1.84
N ILE A 20 -0.20 -14.56 -0.97
CA ILE A 20 0.90 -14.25 -0.04
C ILE A 20 1.19 -15.44 0.88
N LYS A 21 0.14 -16.00 1.49
CA LYS A 21 0.26 -17.14 2.40
C LYS A 21 0.86 -18.36 1.71
N LYS A 22 0.45 -18.63 0.47
CA LYS A 22 0.94 -19.77 -0.32
C LYS A 22 2.43 -19.64 -0.65
N GLU A 23 2.88 -18.46 -1.03
CA GLU A 23 4.22 -18.26 -1.60
C GLU A 23 5.26 -17.75 -0.57
N LYS A 24 4.84 -17.00 0.47
CA LYS A 24 5.73 -16.40 1.49
C LYS A 24 5.37 -16.79 2.93
N GLY A 25 4.37 -17.64 3.14
CA GLY A 25 4.00 -18.18 4.44
C GLY A 25 3.15 -17.24 5.33
N GLU A 26 2.84 -17.72 6.55
CA GLU A 26 1.93 -17.07 7.49
C GLU A 26 2.42 -15.70 7.97
N ALA A 27 3.73 -15.53 8.18
CA ALA A 27 4.29 -14.27 8.68
C ALA A 27 4.03 -13.12 7.69
N ALA A 28 4.25 -13.34 6.40
CA ALA A 28 3.97 -12.36 5.35
C ALA A 28 2.46 -12.09 5.21
N ALA A 29 1.64 -13.13 5.33
CA ALA A 29 0.19 -13.01 5.33
C ALA A 29 -0.30 -12.16 6.52
N TRP A 30 0.34 -12.28 7.68
CA TRP A 30 0.04 -11.50 8.86
C TRP A 30 0.38 -10.02 8.69
N LEU A 31 1.54 -9.69 8.12
CA LEU A 31 1.90 -8.31 7.77
C LEU A 31 0.84 -7.65 6.88
N TYR A 32 0.33 -8.38 5.89
CA TYR A 32 -0.73 -7.90 5.02
C TYR A 32 -2.06 -7.72 5.74
N ALA A 33 -2.47 -8.67 6.58
CA ALA A 33 -3.69 -8.55 7.39
C ALA A 33 -3.63 -7.37 8.37
N THR A 34 -2.48 -7.18 9.05
CA THR A 34 -2.24 -6.04 9.95
C THR A 34 -2.29 -4.71 9.18
N ALA A 35 -1.65 -4.63 8.01
CA ALA A 35 -1.71 -3.43 7.18
C ALA A 35 -3.14 -3.10 6.70
N LEU A 36 -3.93 -4.12 6.33
CA LEU A 36 -5.34 -3.94 5.98
C LEU A 36 -6.16 -3.39 7.14
N ARG A 37 -5.98 -3.94 8.34
CA ARG A 37 -6.63 -3.44 9.57
C ARG A 37 -6.26 -1.97 9.83
N GLY A 38 -5.04 -1.58 9.46
CA GLY A 38 -4.45 -0.29 9.79
C GLY A 38 -4.01 -0.25 11.26
N PRO A 39 -3.46 0.87 11.72
CA PRO A 39 -2.98 0.97 13.10
C PRO A 39 -4.20 0.99 14.03
N ASP A 40 -4.09 0.31 15.16
CA ASP A 40 -5.13 0.26 16.21
C ASP A 40 -5.26 1.59 17.01
N GLY A 41 -4.71 2.69 16.49
CA GLY A 41 -4.66 3.98 17.17
C GLY A 41 -5.72 4.96 16.68
N TYR A 42 -6.48 5.52 17.63
CA TYR A 42 -7.29 6.73 17.41
C TYR A 42 -6.43 7.84 16.77
N GLY A 43 -6.94 8.45 15.70
CA GLY A 43 -6.40 9.72 15.19
C GLY A 43 -5.73 9.70 13.82
N ILE A 44 -5.81 8.63 13.02
CA ILE A 44 -5.56 8.74 11.57
C ILE A 44 -6.90 8.94 10.86
N PRO A 45 -7.12 10.07 10.17
CA PRO A 45 -8.33 10.31 9.41
C PRO A 45 -8.58 9.18 8.40
N TRP A 46 -9.84 8.79 8.26
CA TRP A 46 -10.25 7.72 7.35
C TRP A 46 -9.74 7.96 5.91
N CYS A 47 -9.73 9.21 5.45
CA CYS A 47 -9.26 9.60 4.12
C CYS A 47 -7.75 9.36 3.94
N VAL A 48 -6.94 9.58 4.97
CA VAL A 48 -5.49 9.27 4.96
C VAL A 48 -5.28 7.76 4.98
N LYS A 49 -6.04 7.03 5.82
CA LYS A 49 -5.97 5.57 5.87
C LYS A 49 -6.33 4.92 4.54
N ALA A 50 -7.32 5.47 3.84
CA ALA A 50 -7.79 5.02 2.54
C ALA A 50 -6.69 5.11 1.45
N ILE A 51 -5.81 6.11 1.49
CA ILE A 51 -4.69 6.25 0.54
C ILE A 51 -3.74 5.06 0.59
N PHE A 52 -3.46 4.55 1.79
CA PHE A 52 -2.47 3.50 1.99
C PHE A 52 -3.05 2.08 1.98
N THR A 53 -4.28 1.93 2.49
CA THR A 53 -4.93 0.62 2.61
C THR A 53 -5.88 0.31 1.45
N GLY A 54 -6.34 1.34 0.71
CA GLY A 54 -7.21 1.19 -0.46
C GLY A 54 -6.62 0.27 -1.54
N PRO A 55 -5.35 0.45 -1.96
CA PRO A 55 -4.72 -0.44 -2.94
C PRO A 55 -4.74 -1.90 -2.52
N LEU A 56 -4.48 -2.16 -1.23
CA LEU A 56 -4.39 -3.51 -0.68
C LEU A 56 -5.75 -4.23 -0.72
N ARG A 57 -6.88 -3.49 -0.74
CA ARG A 57 -8.23 -4.06 -0.69
C ARG A 57 -8.78 -4.49 -2.06
N GLY A 58 -8.11 -4.08 -3.14
CA GLY A 58 -8.56 -4.26 -4.52
C GLY A 58 -9.72 -3.34 -4.91
N TYR A 59 -10.06 -3.31 -6.21
CA TYR A 59 -11.10 -2.43 -6.78
C TYR A 59 -12.51 -2.75 -6.27
N LYS A 60 -12.79 -4.00 -5.91
CA LYS A 60 -14.12 -4.49 -5.49
C LYS A 60 -14.20 -4.83 -4.00
N GLY A 61 -13.28 -4.35 -3.16
CA GLY A 61 -13.20 -4.71 -1.74
C GLY A 61 -14.39 -4.23 -0.90
N PHE A 62 -15.50 -4.97 -0.90
CA PHE A 62 -16.77 -4.61 -0.27
C PHE A 62 -16.95 -5.08 1.19
N ILE A 63 -15.87 -5.34 1.94
CA ILE A 63 -15.98 -5.92 3.29
C ILE A 63 -15.19 -5.09 4.30
N LEU A 64 -15.88 -4.71 5.40
CA LEU A 64 -15.47 -3.87 6.54
C LEU A 64 -15.64 -2.34 6.40
N ALA A 65 -16.66 -1.86 5.67
CA ALA A 65 -17.10 -0.44 5.66
C ALA A 65 -16.00 0.61 5.37
N VAL A 66 -14.88 0.19 4.76
CA VAL A 66 -13.73 1.05 4.45
C VAL A 66 -13.20 0.67 3.07
N ALA A 67 -13.82 1.25 2.04
CA ALA A 67 -13.22 1.86 0.85
C ALA A 67 -14.18 1.78 -0.37
N ASP A 68 -14.88 2.89 -0.54
CA ASP A 68 -15.48 3.40 -1.77
C ASP A 68 -14.44 3.39 -2.93
N THR A 69 -14.87 3.11 -4.16
CA THR A 69 -14.08 3.23 -5.41
C THR A 69 -13.23 4.50 -5.45
N SER A 70 -13.72 5.58 -4.82
CA SER A 70 -13.01 6.84 -4.58
C SER A 70 -11.65 6.67 -3.91
N ALA A 71 -11.54 5.85 -2.85
CA ALA A 71 -10.28 5.61 -2.14
C ALA A 71 -9.21 4.94 -3.04
N TYR A 72 -9.65 3.99 -3.86
CA TYR A 72 -8.82 3.34 -4.87
C TYR A 72 -8.38 4.33 -5.95
N HIS A 73 -9.26 5.26 -6.35
CA HIS A 73 -8.88 6.32 -7.29
C HIS A 73 -7.96 7.37 -6.69
N TRP A 74 -8.13 7.75 -5.42
CA TRP A 74 -7.30 8.76 -4.79
C TRP A 74 -5.84 8.36 -4.71
N CYS A 75 -5.54 7.07 -4.46
CA CYS A 75 -4.17 6.59 -4.35
C CYS A 75 -3.45 6.37 -5.69
N ILE A 76 -4.17 6.21 -6.81
CA ILE A 76 -3.55 5.92 -8.13
C ILE A 76 -3.77 7.01 -9.19
N LYS A 77 -4.75 7.89 -9.00
CA LYS A 77 -5.08 8.96 -9.96
C LYS A 77 -4.86 10.36 -9.41
N CYS A 78 -4.62 10.51 -8.10
CA CYS A 78 -4.52 11.82 -7.46
C CYS A 78 -3.26 11.93 -6.58
N PRO A 79 -2.08 12.20 -7.17
CA PRO A 79 -0.84 12.43 -6.42
C PRO A 79 -0.97 13.52 -5.34
N ASP A 80 -1.85 14.50 -5.52
CA ASP A 80 -2.14 15.54 -4.51
C ASP A 80 -2.78 14.97 -3.24
N SER A 81 -3.64 13.96 -3.37
CA SER A 81 -4.24 13.28 -2.21
C SER A 81 -3.20 12.48 -1.46
N VAL A 82 -2.28 11.82 -2.18
CA VAL A 82 -1.11 11.15 -1.59
C VAL A 82 -0.18 12.14 -0.90
N LEU A 83 0.08 13.30 -1.52
CA LEU A 83 0.89 14.37 -0.94
C LEU A 83 0.28 14.90 0.38
N LYS A 84 -1.03 15.12 0.40
CA LYS A 84 -1.76 15.49 1.63
C LYS A 84 -1.61 14.42 2.71
N ALA A 85 -1.71 13.15 2.35
CA ALA A 85 -1.50 12.03 3.28
C ALA A 85 -0.05 11.98 3.80
N PHE A 86 0.95 12.20 2.96
CA PHE A 86 2.36 12.31 3.38
C PHE A 86 2.58 13.47 4.35
N ARG A 87 2.09 14.67 4.03
CA ARG A 87 2.16 15.83 4.94
C ARG A 87 1.51 15.55 6.29
N PHE A 88 0.39 14.84 6.31
CA PHE A 88 -0.24 14.40 7.55
C PHE A 88 0.68 13.45 8.35
N LEU A 89 1.29 12.46 7.70
CA LEU A 89 2.25 11.56 8.38
C LEU A 89 3.47 12.32 8.93
N MET A 90 3.95 13.35 8.24
CA MET A 90 5.05 14.19 8.70
C MET A 90 4.74 14.87 10.05
N GLN A 91 3.49 15.28 10.27
CA GLN A 91 3.05 15.99 11.47
C GLN A 91 2.82 15.08 12.69
N ARG A 92 2.62 13.77 12.49
CA ARG A 92 2.41 12.84 13.61
C ARG A 92 3.68 12.65 14.44
N ARG A 93 3.59 12.31 15.72
CA ARG A 93 4.78 11.86 16.47
C ARG A 93 5.11 10.38 16.22
N ASP A 94 4.06 9.58 16.06
CA ASP A 94 4.17 8.13 15.91
C ASP A 94 4.55 7.72 14.47
N GLU A 95 5.58 6.87 14.36
CA GLU A 95 6.06 6.24 13.13
C GLU A 95 5.49 4.84 12.90
N HIS A 96 4.84 4.24 13.90
CA HIS A 96 4.43 2.83 13.91
C HIS A 96 3.56 2.48 12.70
N TYR A 97 2.61 3.35 12.36
CA TYR A 97 1.79 3.15 11.17
C TYR A 97 2.61 3.10 9.88
N LEU A 98 3.54 4.05 9.70
CA LEU A 98 4.38 4.09 8.50
C LEU A 98 5.28 2.85 8.41
N ARG A 99 5.80 2.36 9.56
CA ARG A 99 6.58 1.11 9.61
C ARG A 99 5.77 -0.13 9.20
N HIS A 100 4.50 -0.22 9.61
CA HIS A 100 3.63 -1.30 9.13
C HIS A 100 3.40 -1.25 7.63
N LEU A 101 3.15 -0.05 7.08
CA LEU A 101 3.00 0.12 5.63
C LEU A 101 4.28 -0.29 4.89
N ILE A 102 5.45 0.15 5.37
CA ILE A 102 6.74 -0.24 4.80
C ILE A 102 6.91 -1.77 4.81
N SER A 103 6.59 -2.41 5.94
CA SER A 103 6.77 -3.86 6.12
C SER A 103 5.93 -4.68 5.13
N VAL A 104 4.65 -4.35 4.95
CA VAL A 104 3.81 -5.05 3.97
C VAL A 104 4.27 -4.76 2.55
N TRP A 105 4.63 -3.52 2.22
CA TRP A 105 5.04 -3.17 0.87
C TRP A 105 6.40 -3.76 0.51
N HIS A 106 7.27 -4.03 1.48
CA HIS A 106 8.52 -4.74 1.23
C HIS A 106 8.28 -6.13 0.66
N VAL A 107 7.21 -6.79 1.12
CA VAL A 107 6.78 -8.11 0.61
C VAL A 107 6.11 -7.98 -0.77
N LEU A 108 5.26 -6.97 -0.98
CA LEU A 108 4.39 -6.88 -2.15
C LEU A 108 4.99 -6.14 -3.35
N GLU A 109 5.56 -4.96 -3.11
CA GLU A 109 6.23 -4.15 -4.13
C GLU A 109 7.32 -3.30 -3.48
N PRO A 110 8.59 -3.74 -3.54
CA PRO A 110 9.71 -3.03 -2.94
C PRO A 110 9.84 -1.57 -3.40
N GLY A 111 9.35 -1.24 -4.61
CA GLY A 111 9.26 0.14 -5.09
C GLY A 111 8.40 1.03 -4.20
N VAL A 112 7.22 0.55 -3.75
CA VAL A 112 6.36 1.30 -2.83
C VAL A 112 7.03 1.43 -1.47
N ALA A 113 7.65 0.36 -0.97
CA ALA A 113 8.37 0.36 0.30
C ALA A 113 9.49 1.41 0.31
N ARG A 114 10.28 1.50 -0.78
CA ARG A 114 11.34 2.51 -0.91
C ARG A 114 10.83 3.93 -0.80
N VAL A 115 9.72 4.25 -1.47
CA VAL A 115 9.13 5.59 -1.38
C VAL A 115 8.69 5.90 0.07
N LEU A 116 8.03 4.95 0.74
CA LEU A 116 7.61 5.12 2.13
C LEU A 116 8.78 5.24 3.11
N MET A 117 9.89 4.53 2.87
CA MET A 117 11.12 4.70 3.65
C MET A 117 11.73 6.10 3.46
N GLN A 118 11.70 6.66 2.26
CA GLN A 118 12.16 8.03 2.02
C GLN A 118 11.26 9.05 2.72
N VAL A 119 9.94 8.83 2.78
CA VAL A 119 9.03 9.65 3.59
C VAL A 119 9.36 9.55 5.09
N LEU A 120 9.65 8.35 5.59
CA LEU A 120 10.06 8.14 6.98
C LEU A 120 11.38 8.84 7.29
N GLU A 121 12.34 8.80 6.37
CA GLU A 121 13.63 9.47 6.53
C GLU A 121 13.49 10.99 6.49
N ALA A 122 12.72 11.51 5.53
CA ALA A 122 12.37 12.93 5.43
C ALA A 122 11.74 13.43 6.74
N LYS A 123 10.84 12.62 7.32
CA LYS A 123 10.23 12.89 8.63
C LYS A 123 11.26 13.03 9.74
N ARG A 124 12.17 12.06 9.88
CA ARG A 124 13.21 12.06 10.93
C ARG A 124 14.17 13.23 10.80
N CYS A 125 14.51 13.59 9.56
CA CYS A 125 15.34 14.73 9.23
C CYS A 125 14.61 16.08 9.30
N GLY A 126 13.29 16.11 9.52
CA GLY A 126 12.49 17.34 9.48
C GLY A 126 12.45 18.02 8.10
N LYS A 127 12.73 17.29 7.01
CA LYS A 127 12.76 17.81 5.63
C LYS A 127 11.44 17.54 4.92
N THR A 128 10.86 18.57 4.29
CA THR A 128 9.61 18.44 3.52
C THR A 128 9.81 18.60 2.01
N LEU A 129 11.02 18.98 1.58
CA LEU A 129 11.40 19.03 0.17
C LEU A 129 11.34 17.62 -0.44
N GLY A 130 10.84 17.53 -1.67
CA GLY A 130 10.71 16.25 -2.41
C GLY A 130 9.44 15.44 -2.13
N LEU A 131 8.59 15.80 -1.17
CA LEU A 131 7.35 15.05 -0.89
C LEU A 131 6.39 14.98 -2.09
N SER A 132 6.42 15.97 -2.98
CA SER A 132 5.62 16.00 -4.21
C SER A 132 6.09 14.98 -5.25
N ASP A 133 7.41 14.84 -5.39
CA ASP A 133 7.99 13.85 -6.29
C ASP A 133 7.73 12.44 -5.74
N LEU A 134 7.91 12.26 -4.43
CA LEU A 134 7.59 11.02 -3.73
C LEU A 134 6.11 10.64 -3.86
N SER A 135 5.18 11.61 -3.84
CA SER A 135 3.76 11.28 -4.00
C SER A 135 3.45 10.76 -5.41
N THR A 136 4.13 11.30 -6.42
CA THR A 136 4.06 10.83 -7.80
C THR A 136 4.68 9.44 -7.96
N GLU A 137 5.85 9.21 -7.36
CA GLU A 137 6.52 7.90 -7.37
C GLU A 137 5.71 6.83 -6.65
N TYR A 138 5.14 7.15 -5.48
CA TYR A 138 4.24 6.27 -4.75
C TYR A 138 3.06 5.85 -5.64
N THR A 139 2.38 6.83 -6.24
CA THR A 139 1.23 6.61 -7.12
C THR A 139 1.61 5.65 -8.27
N ARG A 140 2.76 5.89 -8.91
CA ARG A 140 3.27 5.05 -10.00
C ARG A 140 3.60 3.62 -9.54
N ALA A 141 4.28 3.47 -8.41
CA ALA A 141 4.67 2.17 -7.86
C ALA A 141 3.44 1.34 -7.45
N VAL A 142 2.45 1.98 -6.82
CA VAL A 142 1.17 1.34 -6.48
C VAL A 142 0.41 0.93 -7.74
N ALA A 143 0.31 1.82 -8.75
CA ALA A 143 -0.34 1.50 -10.02
C ALA A 143 0.31 0.29 -10.72
N LYS A 144 1.65 0.21 -10.69
CA LYS A 144 2.40 -0.95 -11.20
C LYS A 144 1.99 -2.23 -10.49
N TRP A 145 1.98 -2.25 -9.16
CA TRP A 145 1.57 -3.44 -8.40
C TRP A 145 0.13 -3.85 -8.70
N LEU A 146 -0.79 -2.89 -8.81
CA LEU A 146 -2.19 -3.14 -9.15
C LEU A 146 -2.40 -3.71 -10.56
N GLY A 147 -1.47 -3.44 -11.48
CA GLY A 147 -1.45 -3.98 -12.84
C GLY A 147 -0.94 -5.42 -12.94
N ARG A 148 -0.24 -5.93 -11.94
CA ARG A 148 0.28 -7.31 -11.93
C ARG A 148 -0.81 -8.35 -11.72
N THR A 149 -0.56 -9.56 -12.18
CA THR A 149 -1.43 -10.73 -11.98
C THR A 149 -1.03 -11.60 -10.79
N ASN A 150 0.11 -11.34 -10.15
CA ASN A 150 0.56 -11.97 -8.91
C ASN A 150 0.74 -10.89 -7.82
N ALA A 151 0.37 -11.20 -6.58
CA ALA A 151 0.52 -10.28 -5.45
C ALA A 151 1.98 -10.00 -5.07
N LEU A 152 2.87 -10.95 -5.37
CA LEU A 152 4.28 -10.90 -5.03
C LEU A 152 5.12 -10.61 -6.27
N PRO A 153 6.32 -10.03 -6.13
CA PRO A 153 7.26 -9.94 -7.23
C PRO A 153 7.62 -11.36 -7.70
N GLU A 154 7.82 -11.52 -9.01
CA GLU A 154 8.46 -12.73 -9.51
C GLU A 154 9.88 -12.75 -8.93
N GLU A 155 10.23 -13.83 -8.23
CA GLU A 155 11.62 -14.07 -7.89
C GLU A 155 12.36 -14.25 -9.22
N ASN A 156 13.36 -13.40 -9.49
CA ASN A 156 14.29 -13.67 -10.58
C ASN A 156 14.85 -15.07 -10.29
N LYS A 157 14.46 -16.05 -11.09
CA LYS A 157 15.05 -17.39 -11.07
C LYS A 157 16.40 -17.36 -11.79
N ASP A 158 17.24 -16.42 -11.38
CA ASP A 158 18.62 -16.31 -11.84
C ASP A 158 19.52 -16.50 -10.63
N GLU A 159 19.67 -17.77 -10.23
CA GLU A 159 20.90 -18.38 -9.71
C GLU A 159 20.93 -19.86 -10.14
#